data_AF-A0A9X3X6D6-F1
#
_entry.id   AF-A0A9X3X6D6-F1
#
_cell.length_a   1.000
_cell.length_b   1.000
_cell.length_c   1.000
_cell.angle_alpha   90.00
_cell.angle_beta   90.00
_cell.angle_gamma   90.00
#
_symmetry.space_group_name_H-M   'P 1'
#
loop_
_entity.id
_entity.type
_entity.pdbx_description
1 polymer ?
#
loop_
_entity_poly.entity_id
_entity_poly.type
_entity_poly.pdbx_seq_one_letter_code
_entity_poly.pdbx_strand_id
1 'polypeptide(L)'
;MKNNTRTSLPVIAALFFFAASLAPSAASAQTLCGPPPPPPAATKWRIRNASVQEDSGQWVLREMAFCADADCNQRLTGGTAIDSGDSESWSLPSYAFDGNTSTFWKTFDTNVAGQSWIGIDFGAPRGVHGIYLKTDNVVYSVDSIYVDYYDANRGHWVTADILYNVPSGSELIYDVKIRRAFPVSWRIRNASVQEDSGQWVLREMAFCADADCNQPLTGGTAIDSGASQSWSLPEYAFDGNTSTFWKTFDTGVAGQSWLGMSFDAITRANGLYLKTDNVVYSVDSIFVEYYDALAQAWVTADTIDSIPSGSELTYSLACQ
;
A
#
# COMPACT_ATOMS: atom_id res chain seq x y z
N MET A 1 -54.53 48.08 35.76
CA MET A 1 -54.54 46.68 36.23
C MET A 1 -54.14 45.77 35.09
N LYS A 2 -53.12 44.92 35.31
CA LYS A 2 -52.75 43.72 34.54
C LYS A 2 -52.24 43.95 33.10
N ASN A 3 -51.24 43.26 32.58
CA ASN A 3 -50.26 42.31 33.13
C ASN A 3 -49.09 42.26 32.13
N ASN A 4 -47.87 42.23 32.66
CA ASN A 4 -46.62 41.97 31.95
C ASN A 4 -46.45 40.44 31.82
N THR A 5 -46.30 39.92 30.61
CA THR A 5 -45.85 38.53 30.38
C THR A 5 -44.51 38.57 29.66
N ARG A 6 -43.43 38.36 30.43
CA ARG A 6 -42.10 37.99 29.91
C ARG A 6 -42.05 36.48 29.78
N THR A 7 -41.86 36.01 28.55
CA THR A 7 -41.53 34.62 28.23
C THR A 7 -40.02 34.45 28.37
N SER A 8 -39.59 33.62 29.33
CA SER A 8 -38.21 33.19 29.49
C SER A 8 -37.91 32.05 28.51
N LEU A 9 -36.88 32.21 27.68
CA LEU A 9 -36.29 31.12 26.90
C LEU A 9 -35.25 30.38 27.74
N PRO A 10 -35.16 29.03 27.65
CA PRO A 10 -34.14 28.27 28.35
C PRO A 10 -32.78 28.38 27.64
N VAL A 11 -31.73 28.55 28.45
CA VAL A 11 -30.33 28.47 28.04
C VAL A 11 -29.99 27.00 27.84
N ILE A 12 -29.73 26.59 26.60
CA ILE A 12 -29.21 25.25 26.27
C ILE A 12 -27.69 25.31 26.42
N ALA A 13 -27.16 24.63 27.44
CA ALA A 13 -25.74 24.42 27.61
C ALA A 13 -25.25 23.39 26.58
N ALA A 14 -24.43 23.82 25.63
CA ALA A 14 -23.74 22.94 24.71
C ALA A 14 -22.63 22.19 25.47
N LEU A 15 -22.85 20.91 25.76
CA LEU A 15 -21.78 20.00 26.18
C LEU A 15 -20.86 19.75 24.99
N PHE A 16 -19.67 20.34 25.01
CA PHE A 16 -18.58 19.94 24.11
C PHE A 16 -17.97 18.64 24.64
N PHE A 17 -18.26 17.53 23.97
CA PHE A 17 -17.48 16.31 24.11
C PHE A 17 -16.16 16.49 23.35
N PHE A 18 -15.07 16.66 24.08
CA PHE A 18 -13.72 16.43 23.53
C PHE A 18 -13.58 14.93 23.29
N ALA A 19 -13.72 14.49 22.04
CA ALA A 19 -13.23 13.18 21.64
C ALA A 19 -11.70 13.22 21.72
N ALA A 20 -11.14 12.66 22.79
CA ALA A 20 -9.71 12.40 22.86
C ALA A 20 -9.38 11.43 21.72
N SER A 21 -8.77 11.95 20.66
CA SER A 21 -8.16 11.13 19.60
C SER A 21 -7.08 10.29 20.26
N LEU A 22 -7.36 9.01 20.49
CA LEU A 22 -6.36 8.03 20.87
C LEU A 22 -5.45 7.88 19.66
N ALA A 23 -4.32 8.59 19.65
CA ALA A 23 -3.28 8.36 18.67
C ALA A 23 -2.94 6.86 18.70
N PRO A 24 -3.01 6.15 17.56
CA PRO A 24 -2.67 4.74 17.53
C PRO A 24 -1.24 4.58 18.06
N SER A 25 -1.07 3.65 19.01
CA SER A 25 0.24 3.23 19.50
C SER A 25 1.12 2.96 18.29
N ALA A 26 2.22 3.71 18.14
CA ALA A 26 3.19 3.52 17.08
C ALA A 26 3.69 2.06 17.14
N ALA A 27 3.16 1.22 16.26
CA ALA A 27 3.69 -0.12 16.07
C ALA A 27 5.16 0.06 15.68
N SER A 28 6.06 -0.60 16.41
CA SER A 28 7.49 -0.61 16.10
C SER A 28 7.66 -0.90 14.61
N ALA A 29 8.17 0.08 13.86
CA ALA A 29 8.43 -0.05 12.43
C ALA A 29 9.33 -1.26 12.23
N GLN A 30 8.79 -2.34 11.67
CA GLN A 30 9.59 -3.50 11.33
C GLN A 30 10.41 -3.12 10.10
N THR A 31 11.74 -3.11 10.26
CA THR A 31 12.72 -2.76 9.23
C THR A 31 12.37 -3.42 7.88
N LEU A 32 12.06 -2.59 6.88
CA LEU A 32 11.65 -2.89 5.49
C LEU A 32 12.67 -3.71 4.66
N CYS A 33 13.77 -4.12 5.29
CA CYS A 33 15.03 -3.73 4.72
C CYS A 33 16.16 -4.75 4.94
N GLY A 34 15.80 -5.95 5.40
CA GLY A 34 16.64 -7.15 5.23
C GLY A 34 16.52 -7.74 3.82
N PRO A 35 17.34 -8.77 3.49
CA PRO A 35 16.99 -9.65 2.39
C PRO A 35 15.54 -10.11 2.55
N PRO A 36 14.77 -10.27 1.46
CA PRO A 36 13.41 -10.75 1.58
C PRO A 36 13.42 -12.02 2.43
N PRO A 37 12.59 -12.08 3.48
CA PRO A 37 12.58 -13.26 4.33
C PRO A 37 12.32 -14.48 3.44
N PRO A 38 12.95 -15.64 3.72
CA PRO A 38 12.59 -16.86 3.02
C PRO A 38 11.08 -17.07 3.14
N PRO A 39 10.41 -17.63 2.11
CA PRO A 39 8.98 -17.83 2.20
C PRO A 39 8.58 -18.63 3.43
N PRO A 40 7.58 -18.13 4.19
CA PRO A 40 7.15 -18.82 5.39
C PRO A 40 6.66 -20.21 5.00
N ALA A 41 7.13 -21.25 5.67
CA ALA A 41 6.52 -22.56 5.49
C ALA A 41 5.17 -22.55 6.21
N ALA A 42 4.07 -22.69 5.47
CA ALA A 42 2.72 -22.69 6.03
C ALA A 42 1.94 -23.93 5.55
N THR A 43 1.02 -24.41 6.39
CA THR A 43 0.15 -25.54 6.02
C THR A 43 -0.93 -25.11 5.05
N LYS A 44 -1.36 -23.85 5.09
CA LYS A 44 -2.42 -23.32 4.24
C LYS A 44 -1.93 -22.10 3.48
N TRP A 45 -2.24 -22.07 2.19
CA TRP A 45 -1.99 -20.97 1.27
C TRP A 45 -3.26 -20.70 0.47
N ARG A 46 -3.53 -19.43 0.18
CA ARG A 46 -4.67 -19.04 -0.66
C ARG A 46 -4.33 -17.80 -1.49
N ILE A 47 -5.11 -17.60 -2.54
CA ILE A 47 -5.26 -16.30 -3.19
C ILE A 47 -6.64 -15.74 -2.89
N ARG A 48 -6.75 -14.42 -2.87
CA ARG A 48 -7.97 -13.69 -2.49
C ARG A 48 -8.11 -12.45 -3.34
N ASN A 49 -9.31 -12.08 -3.76
CA ASN A 49 -9.48 -10.91 -4.63
C ASN A 49 -9.01 -9.64 -3.90
N ALA A 50 -8.20 -8.82 -4.57
CA ALA A 50 -7.76 -7.51 -4.05
C ALA A 50 -8.52 -6.34 -4.68
N SER A 51 -9.19 -6.58 -5.81
CA SER A 51 -10.14 -5.64 -6.40
C SER A 51 -11.57 -6.20 -6.40
N VAL A 52 -12.52 -5.26 -6.46
CA VAL A 52 -13.93 -5.55 -6.73
C VAL A 52 -14.08 -5.87 -8.22
N GLN A 53 -14.94 -6.83 -8.54
CA GLN A 53 -15.36 -7.08 -9.91
C GLN A 53 -16.76 -6.46 -10.09
N GLU A 54 -16.82 -5.30 -10.76
CA GLU A 54 -18.04 -4.48 -10.80
C GLU A 54 -19.12 -5.06 -11.73
N ASP A 55 -18.75 -5.80 -12.78
CA ASP A 55 -19.70 -6.17 -13.84
C ASP A 55 -20.52 -7.44 -13.56
N SER A 56 -19.92 -8.44 -12.93
CA SER A 56 -20.52 -9.78 -12.75
C SER A 56 -20.61 -10.22 -11.29
N GLY A 57 -19.85 -9.61 -10.39
CA GLY A 57 -19.69 -10.07 -9.00
C GLY A 57 -19.12 -11.49 -8.92
N GLN A 58 -18.47 -11.97 -9.98
CA GLN A 58 -17.99 -13.34 -10.08
C GLN A 58 -16.49 -13.38 -10.42
N TRP A 59 -15.83 -14.43 -9.96
CA TRP A 59 -14.44 -14.73 -10.30
C TRP A 59 -14.29 -16.20 -10.61
N VAL A 60 -13.67 -16.51 -11.76
CA VAL A 60 -13.48 -17.87 -12.27
C VAL A 60 -11.99 -18.15 -12.47
N LEU A 61 -11.55 -19.30 -11.96
CA LEU A 61 -10.22 -19.86 -12.20
C LEU A 61 -10.37 -21.24 -12.81
N ARG A 62 -9.78 -21.44 -13.99
CA ARG A 62 -9.83 -22.71 -14.72
C ARG A 62 -8.79 -23.69 -14.23
N GLU A 63 -7.65 -23.19 -13.78
CA GLU A 63 -6.57 -23.98 -13.21
C GLU A 63 -5.68 -23.05 -12.38
N MET A 64 -5.07 -23.59 -11.33
CA MET A 64 -4.15 -22.92 -10.45
C MET A 64 -3.14 -23.94 -9.89
N ALA A 65 -1.92 -23.48 -9.62
CA ALA A 65 -0.98 -24.23 -8.79
C ALA A 65 -0.18 -23.27 -7.90
N PHE A 66 0.13 -23.74 -6.69
CA PHE A 66 1.23 -23.19 -5.90
C PHE A 66 2.50 -23.97 -6.23
N CYS A 67 3.66 -23.29 -6.25
CA CYS A 67 4.90 -23.87 -6.77
C CYS A 67 6.07 -23.66 -5.80
N ALA A 68 6.98 -24.63 -5.78
CA ALA A 68 8.18 -24.61 -4.94
C ALA A 68 9.29 -23.72 -5.50
N ASP A 69 9.21 -23.34 -6.78
CA ASP A 69 10.09 -22.41 -7.47
C ASP A 69 9.30 -21.26 -8.14
N ALA A 70 9.99 -20.16 -8.39
CA ALA A 70 9.42 -18.93 -8.97
C ALA A 70 8.85 -19.12 -10.38
N ASP A 71 9.48 -19.98 -11.19
CA ASP A 71 9.09 -20.27 -12.57
C ASP A 71 8.02 -21.36 -12.67
N CYS A 72 7.58 -21.89 -11.53
CA CYS A 72 6.60 -22.95 -11.40
C CYS A 72 6.92 -24.25 -12.16
N ASN A 73 8.20 -24.62 -12.24
CA ASN A 73 8.62 -25.92 -12.78
C ASN A 73 8.33 -27.09 -11.82
N GLN A 74 8.13 -26.80 -10.54
CA GLN A 74 7.85 -27.73 -9.46
C GLN A 74 6.54 -27.38 -8.76
N ARG A 75 5.42 -27.83 -9.34
CA ARG A 75 4.10 -27.69 -8.73
C ARG A 75 4.02 -28.46 -7.41
N LEU A 76 3.54 -27.79 -6.36
CA LEU A 76 3.21 -28.42 -5.10
C LEU A 76 1.91 -29.21 -5.28
N THR A 77 1.94 -30.49 -4.95
CA THR A 77 0.80 -31.40 -5.07
C THR A 77 0.39 -31.97 -3.72
N GLY A 78 -0.82 -32.53 -3.66
CA GLY A 78 -1.45 -33.01 -2.43
C GLY A 78 -2.13 -31.88 -1.65
N GLY A 79 -2.77 -32.25 -0.54
CA GLY A 79 -3.60 -31.35 0.25
C GLY A 79 -5.08 -31.39 -0.12
N THR A 80 -5.85 -30.50 0.50
CA THR A 80 -7.29 -30.33 0.29
C THR A 80 -7.57 -28.90 -0.17
N ALA A 81 -8.25 -28.75 -1.30
CA ALA A 81 -8.68 -27.44 -1.77
C ALA A 81 -9.69 -26.81 -0.79
N ILE A 82 -9.54 -25.53 -0.52
CA ILE A 82 -10.36 -24.73 0.40
C ILE A 82 -10.75 -23.41 -0.27
N ASP A 83 -11.92 -22.87 0.04
CA ASP A 83 -12.39 -21.59 -0.52
C ASP A 83 -13.32 -20.83 0.44
N SER A 84 -13.80 -19.66 0.02
CA SER A 84 -14.72 -18.80 0.79
C SER A 84 -16.07 -19.46 1.10
N GLY A 85 -16.42 -20.56 0.44
CA GLY A 85 -17.66 -21.30 0.65
C GLY A 85 -18.81 -20.90 -0.28
N ASP A 86 -18.56 -20.00 -1.23
CA ASP A 86 -19.57 -19.48 -2.18
C ASP A 86 -19.59 -20.25 -3.51
N SER A 87 -18.89 -21.37 -3.59
CA SER A 87 -18.86 -22.21 -4.79
C SER A 87 -20.06 -23.15 -4.85
N GLU A 88 -20.57 -23.34 -6.06
CA GLU A 88 -21.63 -24.30 -6.34
C GLU A 88 -21.05 -25.71 -6.57
N SER A 89 -21.90 -26.74 -6.51
CA SER A 89 -21.46 -28.14 -6.66
C SER A 89 -20.81 -28.47 -8.01
N TRP A 90 -21.01 -27.63 -9.03
CA TRP A 90 -20.43 -27.74 -10.37
C TRP A 90 -19.17 -26.89 -10.57
N SER A 91 -18.74 -26.13 -9.55
CA SER A 91 -17.56 -25.27 -9.57
C SER A 91 -16.74 -25.38 -8.28
N LEU A 92 -16.56 -26.62 -7.81
CA LEU A 92 -15.89 -26.93 -6.55
C LEU A 92 -14.44 -26.43 -6.53
N PRO A 93 -13.87 -26.10 -5.36
CA PRO A 93 -12.49 -25.62 -5.27
C PRO A 93 -11.47 -26.64 -5.79
N SER A 94 -11.76 -27.94 -5.72
CA SER A 94 -10.88 -28.98 -6.27
C SER A 94 -10.69 -28.88 -7.79
N TYR A 95 -11.65 -28.31 -8.52
CA TYR A 95 -11.58 -28.14 -9.98
C TYR A 95 -10.57 -27.07 -10.42
N ALA A 96 -10.10 -26.21 -9.51
CA ALA A 96 -8.99 -25.30 -9.82
C ALA A 96 -7.63 -25.99 -9.73
N PHE A 97 -7.52 -27.21 -9.21
CA PHE A 97 -6.25 -27.88 -8.92
C PHE A 97 -6.14 -29.29 -9.51
N ASP A 98 -7.00 -29.63 -10.47
CA ASP A 98 -7.12 -31.00 -11.00
C ASP A 98 -6.36 -31.21 -12.32
N GLY A 99 -5.72 -30.18 -12.86
CA GLY A 99 -5.02 -30.23 -14.14
C GLY A 99 -5.95 -30.21 -15.35
N ASN A 100 -7.26 -30.01 -15.17
CA ASN A 100 -8.27 -30.06 -16.21
C ASN A 100 -8.93 -28.69 -16.41
N THR A 101 -8.41 -27.95 -17.39
CA THR A 101 -8.90 -26.61 -17.76
C THR A 101 -10.34 -26.55 -18.32
N SER A 102 -10.97 -27.71 -18.51
CA SER A 102 -12.39 -27.85 -18.87
C SER A 102 -13.31 -27.65 -17.65
N THR A 103 -12.78 -27.91 -16.46
CA THR A 103 -13.43 -27.60 -15.18
C THR A 103 -12.93 -26.26 -14.66
N PHE A 104 -13.52 -25.75 -13.58
CA PHE A 104 -13.13 -24.49 -12.98
C PHE A 104 -13.71 -24.34 -11.57
N TRP A 105 -13.07 -23.52 -10.75
CA TRP A 105 -13.68 -22.94 -9.57
C TRP A 105 -14.35 -21.61 -9.90
N LYS A 106 -15.45 -21.32 -9.21
CA LYS A 106 -16.19 -20.07 -9.35
C LYS A 106 -16.77 -19.63 -8.02
N THR A 107 -16.70 -18.33 -7.77
CA THR A 107 -17.37 -17.64 -6.67
C THR A 107 -18.34 -16.59 -7.21
N PHE A 108 -19.34 -16.22 -6.40
CA PHE A 108 -20.39 -15.24 -6.70
C PHE A 108 -20.36 -14.00 -5.79
N ASP A 109 -19.32 -13.86 -4.97
CA ASP A 109 -19.23 -12.83 -3.93
C ASP A 109 -17.95 -11.99 -4.04
N THR A 110 -17.77 -11.34 -5.21
CA THR A 110 -16.59 -10.50 -5.51
C THR A 110 -16.91 -9.02 -5.59
N ASN A 111 -18.12 -8.61 -5.21
CA ASN A 111 -18.51 -7.21 -5.09
C ASN A 111 -17.82 -6.50 -3.90
N VAL A 112 -17.16 -7.26 -3.01
CA VAL A 112 -16.32 -6.76 -1.93
C VAL A 112 -14.89 -7.30 -2.11
N ALA A 113 -13.92 -6.37 -2.13
CA ALA A 113 -12.51 -6.73 -2.13
C ALA A 113 -12.20 -7.56 -0.88
N GLY A 114 -11.55 -8.70 -1.09
CA GLY A 114 -11.09 -9.56 -0.01
C GLY A 114 -12.08 -10.59 0.50
N GLN A 115 -13.29 -10.67 -0.04
CA GLN A 115 -14.30 -11.63 0.41
C GLN A 115 -14.11 -13.01 -0.23
N SER A 116 -13.81 -13.02 -1.53
CA SER A 116 -13.66 -14.23 -2.32
C SER A 116 -12.23 -14.75 -2.31
N TRP A 117 -12.05 -16.03 -1.98
CA TRP A 117 -10.72 -16.64 -1.93
C TRP A 117 -10.77 -18.14 -2.24
N ILE A 118 -9.64 -18.67 -2.72
CA ILE A 118 -9.40 -20.09 -2.95
C ILE A 118 -7.96 -20.45 -2.60
N GLY A 119 -7.74 -21.65 -2.09
CA GLY A 119 -6.43 -22.11 -1.65
C GLY A 119 -6.32 -23.61 -1.46
N ILE A 120 -5.20 -24.03 -0.87
CA ILE A 120 -4.92 -25.41 -0.49
C ILE A 120 -4.50 -25.46 0.99
N ASP A 121 -5.05 -26.42 1.73
CA ASP A 121 -4.46 -26.96 2.96
C ASP A 121 -3.59 -28.17 2.62
N PHE A 122 -2.27 -28.00 2.66
CA PHE A 122 -1.29 -29.04 2.36
C PHE A 122 -1.18 -30.11 3.47
N GLY A 123 -1.77 -29.87 4.65
CA GLY A 123 -1.65 -30.75 5.83
C GLY A 123 -0.26 -30.78 6.49
N ALA A 124 0.77 -30.23 5.83
CA ALA A 124 2.12 -30.05 6.35
C ALA A 124 2.70 -28.71 5.83
N PRO A 125 3.63 -28.06 6.56
CA PRO A 125 4.21 -26.79 6.14
C PRO A 125 4.90 -26.88 4.77
N ARG A 126 4.54 -25.99 3.84
CA ARG A 126 5.16 -25.84 2.51
C ARG A 126 5.55 -24.39 2.28
N GLY A 127 6.73 -24.19 1.68
CA GLY A 127 7.15 -22.89 1.15
C GLY A 127 6.62 -22.71 -0.27
N VAL A 128 5.94 -21.59 -0.52
CA VAL A 128 5.44 -21.21 -1.84
C VAL A 128 6.33 -20.10 -2.38
N HIS A 129 6.86 -20.30 -3.58
CA HIS A 129 7.75 -19.37 -4.27
C HIS A 129 7.16 -18.89 -5.60
N GLY A 130 6.19 -19.62 -6.15
CA GLY A 130 5.50 -19.26 -7.38
C GLY A 130 4.03 -19.61 -7.35
N ILE A 131 3.27 -18.93 -8.21
CA ILE A 131 1.90 -19.30 -8.55
C ILE A 131 1.75 -19.44 -10.07
N TYR A 132 1.00 -20.45 -10.48
CA TYR A 132 0.45 -20.57 -11.83
C TYR A 132 -1.04 -20.30 -11.77
N LEU A 133 -1.56 -19.49 -12.68
CA LEU A 133 -2.99 -19.23 -12.84
C LEU A 133 -3.38 -19.41 -14.30
N LYS A 134 -4.54 -20.03 -14.52
CA LYS A 134 -5.29 -19.96 -15.77
C LYS A 134 -6.63 -19.30 -15.49
N THR A 135 -6.73 -18.04 -15.87
CA THR A 135 -7.94 -17.25 -15.66
C THR A 135 -8.96 -17.55 -16.75
N ASP A 136 -10.23 -17.24 -16.48
CA ASP A 136 -11.26 -17.21 -17.51
C ASP A 136 -11.30 -15.84 -18.20
N ASN A 137 -12.26 -15.61 -19.08
CA ASN A 137 -12.45 -14.36 -19.81
C ASN A 137 -12.62 -13.11 -18.90
N VAL A 138 -12.58 -11.93 -19.54
CA VAL A 138 -12.63 -10.59 -18.90
C VAL A 138 -13.83 -10.37 -17.97
N VAL A 139 -14.97 -11.04 -18.23
CA VAL A 139 -16.18 -10.90 -17.40
C VAL A 139 -16.02 -11.58 -16.03
N TYR A 140 -15.15 -12.57 -15.92
CA TYR A 140 -14.97 -13.38 -14.71
C TYR A 140 -13.55 -13.28 -14.13
N SER A 141 -12.82 -12.22 -14.45
CA SER A 141 -11.49 -11.94 -13.92
C SER A 141 -11.53 -10.81 -12.89
N VAL A 142 -10.60 -10.89 -11.94
CA VAL A 142 -10.24 -9.76 -11.06
C VAL A 142 -8.93 -9.17 -11.54
N ASP A 143 -8.76 -7.86 -11.38
CA ASP A 143 -7.52 -7.18 -11.80
C ASP A 143 -6.36 -7.43 -10.83
N SER A 144 -6.64 -7.61 -9.53
CA SER A 144 -5.61 -7.82 -8.52
C SER A 144 -6.00 -8.90 -7.51
N ILE A 145 -4.99 -9.57 -6.96
CA ILE A 145 -5.14 -10.61 -5.94
C ILE A 145 -4.10 -10.45 -4.82
N TYR A 146 -4.52 -10.78 -3.61
CA TYR A 146 -3.65 -11.07 -2.48
C TYR A 146 -3.17 -12.52 -2.55
N VAL A 147 -1.92 -12.76 -2.19
CA VAL A 147 -1.40 -14.10 -1.86
C VAL A 147 -1.27 -14.17 -0.34
N ASP A 148 -2.01 -15.05 0.31
CA ASP A 148 -2.01 -15.18 1.77
C ASP A 148 -1.47 -16.56 2.20
N TYR A 149 -0.85 -16.60 3.38
CA TYR A 149 -0.55 -17.83 4.11
C TYR A 149 -1.18 -17.81 5.50
N TYR A 150 -1.49 -18.98 6.06
CA TYR A 150 -2.01 -19.07 7.42
C TYR A 150 -0.88 -19.17 8.44
N ASP A 151 -0.75 -18.18 9.32
CA ASP A 151 0.15 -18.22 10.47
C ASP A 151 -0.53 -18.98 11.61
N ALA A 152 -0.18 -20.27 11.74
CA ALA A 152 -0.74 -21.13 12.78
C ALA A 152 -0.38 -20.69 14.20
N ASN A 153 0.75 -19.98 14.41
CA ASN A 153 1.13 -19.50 15.74
C ASN A 153 0.26 -18.33 16.18
N ARG A 154 -0.14 -17.48 15.24
CA ARG A 154 -0.98 -16.31 15.51
C ARG A 154 -2.45 -16.52 15.21
N GLY A 155 -2.82 -17.67 14.63
CA GLY A 155 -4.19 -18.06 14.34
C GLY A 155 -4.89 -17.24 13.25
N HIS A 156 -4.14 -16.58 12.36
CA HIS A 156 -4.72 -15.72 11.32
C HIS A 156 -4.00 -15.82 9.97
N TRP A 157 -4.68 -15.33 8.92
CA TRP A 157 -4.12 -15.18 7.58
C TRP A 157 -3.24 -13.95 7.50
N VAL A 158 -2.09 -14.08 6.85
CA VAL A 158 -1.13 -13.00 6.62
C VAL A 158 -0.92 -12.88 5.11
N THR A 159 -1.04 -11.66 4.58
CA THR A 159 -0.72 -11.36 3.19
C THR A 159 0.78 -11.44 2.98
N ALA A 160 1.20 -12.34 2.10
CA ALA A 160 2.57 -12.45 1.62
C ALA A 160 2.87 -11.47 0.49
N ASP A 161 1.97 -11.36 -0.49
CA ASP A 161 2.17 -10.55 -1.70
C ASP A 161 0.85 -9.99 -2.27
N ILE A 162 0.95 -9.05 -3.22
CA ILE A 162 -0.14 -8.55 -4.04
C ILE A 162 0.29 -8.59 -5.51
N LEU A 163 -0.53 -9.19 -6.36
CA LEU A 163 -0.44 -9.05 -7.81
C LEU A 163 -1.44 -8.01 -8.29
N TYR A 164 -0.99 -7.20 -9.24
CA TYR A 164 -1.82 -6.31 -10.04
C TYR A 164 -1.79 -6.75 -11.50
N ASN A 165 -2.75 -6.29 -12.29
CA ASN A 165 -2.87 -6.60 -13.71
C ASN A 165 -2.91 -8.11 -13.99
N VAL A 166 -3.66 -8.86 -13.19
CA VAL A 166 -3.90 -10.30 -13.42
C VAL A 166 -4.59 -10.44 -14.78
N PRO A 167 -3.99 -11.13 -15.76
CA PRO A 167 -4.50 -11.11 -17.11
C PRO A 167 -5.79 -11.92 -17.20
N SER A 168 -6.72 -11.47 -18.03
CA SER A 168 -7.96 -12.19 -18.33
C SER A 168 -7.79 -13.13 -19.53
N GLY A 169 -8.29 -14.35 -19.42
CA GLY A 169 -8.39 -15.33 -20.50
C GLY A 169 -7.05 -15.95 -20.89
N SER A 170 -6.05 -15.85 -20.02
CA SER A 170 -4.69 -16.30 -20.30
C SER A 170 -4.08 -17.03 -19.11
N GLU A 171 -2.85 -17.51 -19.33
CA GLU A 171 -2.03 -18.09 -18.29
C GLU A 171 -1.11 -17.02 -17.69
N LEU A 172 -0.83 -17.16 -16.41
CA LEU A 172 0.12 -16.34 -15.67
C LEU A 172 1.01 -17.26 -14.82
N ILE A 173 2.32 -17.07 -14.92
CA ILE A 173 3.29 -17.58 -13.94
C ILE A 173 3.85 -16.36 -13.21
N TYR A 174 3.84 -16.41 -11.89
CA TYR A 174 4.29 -15.29 -11.08
C TYR A 174 5.17 -15.76 -9.92
N ASP A 175 6.30 -15.08 -9.77
CA ASP A 175 7.28 -15.22 -8.69
C ASP A 175 6.80 -14.48 -7.44
N VAL A 176 6.31 -15.23 -6.44
CA VAL A 176 5.71 -14.70 -5.21
C VAL A 176 6.78 -13.97 -4.38
N LYS A 177 6.58 -12.67 -4.18
CA LYS A 177 7.45 -11.81 -3.37
C LYS A 177 6.89 -11.69 -1.97
N ILE A 178 7.58 -12.30 -1.01
CA ILE A 178 7.22 -12.14 0.39
C ILE A 178 7.59 -10.74 0.86
N ARG A 179 6.59 -9.93 1.17
CA ARG A 179 6.75 -8.55 1.57
C ARG A 179 6.39 -8.38 3.04
N ARG A 180 7.05 -7.41 3.67
CA ARG A 180 6.70 -6.91 5.00
C ARG A 180 5.78 -5.70 4.94
N ALA A 181 5.71 -5.05 3.78
CA ALA A 181 4.99 -3.82 3.56
C ALA A 181 4.63 -3.67 2.08
N PHE A 182 3.62 -2.82 1.83
CA PHE A 182 3.02 -2.64 0.51
C PHE A 182 2.99 -1.16 0.14
N PRO A 183 4.17 -0.52 -0.03
CA PRO A 183 4.27 0.90 -0.31
C PRO A 183 3.72 1.22 -1.70
N VAL A 184 2.62 1.97 -1.76
CA VAL A 184 2.04 2.48 -3.03
C VAL A 184 2.20 3.99 -3.18
N SER A 185 2.56 4.68 -2.10
CA SER A 185 2.88 6.10 -2.13
C SER A 185 4.04 6.36 -1.19
N TRP A 186 4.85 7.35 -1.51
CA TRP A 186 5.94 7.84 -0.68
C TRP A 186 5.79 9.34 -0.47
N ARG A 187 6.12 9.84 0.72
CA ARG A 187 6.15 11.27 1.00
C ARG A 187 7.23 11.62 1.99
N ILE A 188 7.56 12.90 2.02
CA ILE A 188 8.25 13.52 3.13
C ILE A 188 7.28 14.44 3.87
N ARG A 189 7.43 14.51 5.18
CA ARG A 189 6.58 15.28 6.07
C ARG A 189 7.45 16.03 7.06
N ASN A 190 7.16 17.32 7.31
CA ASN A 190 7.99 18.11 8.21
C ASN A 190 7.99 17.50 9.62
N ALA A 191 9.19 17.24 10.18
CA ALA A 191 9.33 16.73 11.55
C ALA A 191 9.57 17.86 12.55
N SER A 192 10.05 19.01 12.09
CA SER A 192 10.13 20.25 12.86
C SER A 192 9.23 21.34 12.28
N VAL A 193 8.83 22.26 13.17
CA VAL A 193 8.23 23.55 12.78
C VAL A 193 9.36 24.44 12.30
N GLN A 194 9.06 25.25 11.30
CA GLN A 194 9.95 26.32 10.89
C GLN A 194 9.56 27.60 11.63
N GLU A 195 10.48 28.15 12.43
CA GLU A 195 10.15 29.23 13.36
C GLU A 195 9.90 30.59 12.67
N ASP A 196 10.53 30.85 11.52
CA ASP A 196 10.63 32.21 10.98
C ASP A 196 9.63 32.57 9.86
N SER A 197 9.33 31.66 8.94
CA SER A 197 8.56 32.00 7.72
C SER A 197 7.22 31.27 7.58
N GLY A 198 7.02 30.18 8.33
CA GLY A 198 5.84 29.32 8.16
C GLY A 198 5.75 28.69 6.77
N GLN A 199 6.85 28.61 6.01
CA GLN A 199 6.86 28.26 4.60
C GLN A 199 8.00 27.31 4.24
N TRP A 200 7.66 26.15 3.69
CA TRP A 200 8.65 25.18 3.21
C TRP A 200 8.65 25.12 1.69
N VAL A 201 9.83 25.23 1.09
CA VAL A 201 10.03 25.23 -0.37
C VAL A 201 11.00 24.11 -0.77
N LEU A 202 10.59 23.32 -1.75
CA LEU A 202 11.41 22.29 -2.39
C LEU A 202 11.47 22.58 -3.88
N ARG A 203 12.67 22.69 -4.43
CA ARG A 203 12.88 22.91 -5.87
C ARG A 203 12.82 21.61 -6.64
N GLU A 204 13.44 20.58 -6.09
CA GLU A 204 13.42 19.24 -6.68
C GLU A 204 13.38 18.19 -5.58
N MET A 205 12.78 17.06 -5.91
CA MET A 205 12.75 15.87 -5.12
C MET A 205 12.65 14.65 -6.06
N ALA A 206 13.29 13.56 -5.67
CA ALA A 206 13.05 12.27 -6.30
C ALA A 206 13.10 11.16 -5.26
N PHE A 207 12.14 10.24 -5.32
CA PHE A 207 12.33 8.91 -4.75
C PHE A 207 13.07 8.05 -5.77
N CYS A 208 13.97 7.18 -5.33
CA CYS A 208 14.89 6.50 -6.23
C CYS A 208 14.89 4.98 -6.03
N ALA A 209 15.11 4.23 -7.11
CA ALA A 209 15.22 2.77 -7.06
C ALA A 209 16.56 2.30 -6.47
N ASP A 210 17.60 3.13 -6.51
CA ASP A 210 18.90 2.90 -5.89
C ASP A 210 19.21 3.93 -4.80
N ALA A 211 20.13 3.57 -3.89
CA ALA A 211 20.52 4.37 -2.74
C ALA A 211 21.20 5.70 -3.10
N ASP A 212 21.87 5.73 -4.26
CA ASP A 212 22.63 6.89 -4.74
C ASP A 212 21.80 7.80 -5.66
N CYS A 213 20.52 7.46 -5.88
CA CYS A 213 19.60 8.21 -6.73
C CYS A 213 20.02 8.35 -8.20
N ASN A 214 20.71 7.37 -8.76
CA ASN A 214 21.02 7.34 -10.19
C ASN A 214 19.82 6.89 -11.06
N GLN A 215 18.81 6.28 -10.44
CA GLN A 215 17.59 5.79 -11.07
C GLN A 215 16.36 6.36 -10.34
N PRO A 216 15.99 7.62 -10.64
CA PRO A 216 14.75 8.21 -10.14
C PRO A 216 13.55 7.34 -10.51
N LEU A 217 12.66 7.13 -9.54
CA LEU A 217 11.36 6.51 -9.78
C LEU A 217 10.50 7.52 -10.56
N THR A 218 9.90 7.05 -11.64
CA THR A 218 9.06 7.87 -12.54
C THR A 218 7.69 7.21 -12.70
N GLY A 219 6.74 7.93 -13.31
CA GLY A 219 5.38 7.42 -13.55
C GLY A 219 4.44 7.48 -12.36
N GLY A 220 4.82 8.16 -11.27
CA GLY A 220 3.92 8.49 -10.18
C GLY A 220 3.23 9.85 -10.37
N THR A 221 2.14 10.06 -9.63
CA THR A 221 1.42 11.33 -9.52
C THR A 221 1.89 12.07 -8.27
N ALA A 222 2.30 13.33 -8.41
CA ALA A 222 2.72 14.14 -7.27
C ALA A 222 1.52 14.45 -6.34
N ILE A 223 1.74 14.40 -5.03
CA ILE A 223 0.71 14.62 -4.00
C ILE A 223 1.25 15.51 -2.89
N ASP A 224 0.41 16.34 -2.28
CA ASP A 224 0.80 17.18 -1.15
C ASP A 224 -0.34 17.41 -0.15
N SER A 225 -0.02 18.14 0.93
CA SER A 225 -0.97 18.51 1.98
C SER A 225 -2.08 19.48 1.54
N GLY A 226 -2.14 19.90 0.26
CA GLY A 226 -3.20 20.73 -0.29
C GLY A 226 -3.08 22.24 -0.02
N ALA A 227 -1.94 22.69 0.53
CA ALA A 227 -1.68 24.11 0.82
C ALA A 227 -0.94 24.85 -0.32
N SER A 228 -0.70 24.17 -1.44
CA SER A 228 -0.02 24.75 -2.60
C SER A 228 -0.87 25.75 -3.37
N GLN A 229 -0.21 26.76 -3.93
CA GLN A 229 -0.82 27.70 -4.86
C GLN A 229 -0.60 27.21 -6.30
N SER A 230 -1.34 27.78 -7.27
CA SER A 230 -1.25 27.38 -8.69
C SER A 230 0.13 27.59 -9.32
N TRP A 231 1.02 28.34 -8.68
CA TRP A 231 2.39 28.61 -9.11
C TRP A 231 3.44 27.81 -8.33
N SER A 232 3.01 26.91 -7.42
CA SER A 232 3.88 26.11 -6.57
C SER A 232 3.34 24.68 -6.39
N LEU A 233 2.83 24.11 -7.49
CA LEU A 233 2.17 22.82 -7.51
C LEU A 233 3.13 21.67 -7.16
N PRO A 234 2.65 20.53 -6.63
CA PRO A 234 3.51 19.41 -6.25
C PRO A 234 4.32 18.84 -7.42
N GLU A 235 3.80 18.87 -8.65
CA GLU A 235 4.50 18.36 -9.84
C GLU A 235 5.80 19.12 -10.12
N TYR A 236 5.88 20.39 -9.74
CA TYR A 236 7.06 21.24 -9.91
C TYR A 236 8.26 20.81 -9.08
N ALA A 237 8.08 19.95 -8.07
CA ALA A 237 9.19 19.36 -7.34
C ALA A 237 9.69 18.05 -7.99
N PHE A 238 9.06 17.56 -9.05
CA PHE A 238 9.41 16.28 -9.69
C PHE A 238 9.63 16.40 -11.21
N ASP A 239 9.68 17.62 -11.75
CA ASP A 239 9.77 17.86 -13.18
C ASP A 239 11.22 18.00 -13.70
N GLY A 240 12.21 17.97 -12.80
CA GLY A 240 13.63 18.15 -13.12
C GLY A 240 13.99 19.59 -13.51
N ASN A 241 13.06 20.53 -13.37
CA ASN A 241 13.27 21.95 -13.63
C ASN A 241 13.37 22.77 -12.33
N THR A 242 14.62 22.96 -11.89
CA THR A 242 14.97 23.71 -10.66
C THR A 242 14.55 25.19 -10.63
N SER A 243 14.03 25.73 -11.75
CA SER A 243 13.44 27.07 -11.79
C SER A 243 12.00 27.11 -11.27
N THR A 244 11.32 25.96 -11.27
CA THR A 244 10.03 25.75 -10.59
C THR A 244 10.27 25.19 -9.19
N PHE A 245 9.22 25.09 -8.38
CA PHE A 245 9.30 24.57 -7.02
C PHE A 245 7.89 24.25 -6.47
N TRP A 246 7.85 23.36 -5.50
CA TRP A 246 6.70 23.21 -4.61
C TRP A 246 6.85 24.11 -3.38
N LYS A 247 5.73 24.63 -2.87
CA LYS A 247 5.70 25.47 -1.66
C LYS A 247 4.41 25.29 -0.88
N THR A 248 4.55 25.12 0.43
CA THR A 248 3.46 25.11 1.41
C THR A 248 3.54 26.32 2.34
N PHE A 249 2.40 26.74 2.89
CA PHE A 249 2.24 27.84 3.86
C PHE A 249 1.83 27.36 5.26
N ASP A 250 1.78 26.04 5.46
CA ASP A 250 1.23 25.39 6.65
C ASP A 250 2.32 24.66 7.45
N THR A 251 3.44 25.33 7.75
CA THR A 251 4.56 24.72 8.49
C THR A 251 4.61 25.10 9.96
N GLY A 252 3.63 25.88 10.44
CA GLY A 252 3.51 26.27 11.86
C GLY A 252 3.25 25.11 12.82
N VAL A 253 2.96 23.92 12.28
CA VAL A 253 2.73 22.69 13.05
C VAL A 253 3.60 21.57 12.47
N ALA A 254 4.37 20.91 13.33
CA ALA A 254 5.13 19.72 12.95
C ALA A 254 4.16 18.65 12.43
N GLY A 255 4.48 18.08 11.28
CA GLY A 255 3.69 17.03 10.65
C GLY A 255 2.51 17.48 9.80
N GLN A 256 2.23 18.78 9.70
CA GLN A 256 1.09 19.25 8.90
C GLN A 256 1.42 19.31 7.40
N SER A 257 2.65 19.69 7.07
CA SER A 257 3.10 19.88 5.70
C SER A 257 3.80 18.64 5.16
N TRP A 258 3.39 18.20 3.97
CA TRP A 258 4.00 17.05 3.31
C TRP A 258 3.91 17.15 1.79
N LEU A 259 4.88 16.51 1.12
CA LEU A 259 4.98 16.38 -0.33
C LEU A 259 5.41 14.95 -0.66
N GLY A 260 4.86 14.37 -1.71
CA GLY A 260 5.14 12.99 -2.08
C GLY A 260 4.73 12.64 -3.49
N MET A 261 4.80 11.33 -3.77
CA MET A 261 4.44 10.72 -5.03
C MET A 261 3.61 9.47 -4.76
N SER A 262 2.50 9.33 -5.47
CA SER A 262 1.67 8.12 -5.49
C SER A 262 1.93 7.33 -6.77
N PHE A 263 2.09 6.02 -6.65
CA PHE A 263 2.38 5.11 -7.75
C PHE A 263 1.20 4.17 -7.98
N ASP A 264 1.03 3.71 -9.22
CA ASP A 264 -0.05 2.79 -9.60
C ASP A 264 0.25 1.32 -9.21
N ALA A 265 1.44 1.06 -8.66
CA ALA A 265 1.89 -0.25 -8.23
C ALA A 265 2.75 -0.14 -6.96
N ILE A 266 2.95 -1.29 -6.30
CA ILE A 266 3.88 -1.36 -5.17
C ILE A 266 5.27 -0.92 -5.64
N THR A 267 5.72 0.20 -5.07
CA THR A 267 6.96 0.86 -5.45
C THR A 267 7.82 1.00 -4.21
N ARG A 268 9.04 0.46 -4.27
CA ARG A 268 10.01 0.59 -3.19
C ARG A 268 11.01 1.68 -3.54
N ALA A 269 11.07 2.71 -2.70
CA ALA A 269 12.17 3.67 -2.72
C ALA A 269 13.33 3.15 -1.87
N ASN A 270 14.54 3.23 -2.42
CA ASN A 270 15.80 2.93 -1.73
C ASN A 270 16.67 4.17 -1.55
N GLY A 271 16.35 5.27 -2.23
CA GLY A 271 17.01 6.56 -2.08
C GLY A 271 16.00 7.71 -2.13
N LEU A 272 16.43 8.86 -1.60
CA LEU A 272 15.74 10.14 -1.65
C LEU A 272 16.73 11.21 -2.10
N TYR A 273 16.39 11.94 -3.16
CA TYR A 273 17.06 13.18 -3.55
C TYR A 273 16.20 14.37 -3.16
N LEU A 274 16.82 15.42 -2.61
CA LEU A 274 16.19 16.69 -2.29
C LEU A 274 17.06 17.85 -2.76
N LYS A 275 16.40 18.87 -3.31
CA LYS A 275 16.97 20.20 -3.50
C LYS A 275 16.11 21.23 -2.80
N THR A 276 16.60 21.69 -1.66
CA THR A 276 15.93 22.75 -0.90
C THR A 276 16.17 24.11 -1.55
N ASP A 277 15.28 25.07 -1.31
CA ASP A 277 15.57 26.47 -1.61
C ASP A 277 16.50 27.08 -0.55
N ASN A 278 16.38 28.37 -0.23
CA ASN A 278 17.28 29.04 0.71
C ASN A 278 16.95 28.75 2.19
N VAL A 279 17.81 29.25 3.10
CA VAL A 279 17.72 29.11 4.57
C VAL A 279 16.35 29.50 5.14
N VAL A 280 15.69 30.50 4.55
CA VAL A 280 14.41 31.01 5.05
C VAL A 280 13.25 30.07 4.76
N TYR A 281 13.42 29.09 3.87
CA TYR A 281 12.35 28.19 3.42
C TYR A 281 12.66 26.70 3.61
N SER A 282 13.60 26.36 4.49
CA SER A 282 13.95 24.98 4.84
C SER A 282 13.35 24.54 6.18
N VAL A 283 13.17 23.23 6.33
CA VAL A 283 12.91 22.56 7.61
C VAL A 283 14.17 21.82 8.04
N ASP A 284 14.44 21.76 9.34
CA ASP A 284 15.64 21.09 9.87
C ASP A 284 15.53 19.57 9.81
N SER A 285 14.31 19.05 9.90
CA SER A 285 14.06 17.61 9.95
C SER A 285 12.78 17.23 9.20
N ILE A 286 12.79 16.03 8.61
CA ILE A 286 11.63 15.42 7.95
C ILE A 286 11.47 13.96 8.35
N PHE A 287 10.23 13.51 8.36
CA PHE A 287 9.89 12.11 8.28
C PHE A 287 9.82 11.70 6.82
N VAL A 288 10.45 10.58 6.47
CA VAL A 288 10.19 9.88 5.21
C VAL A 288 9.17 8.79 5.49
N GLU A 289 8.06 8.81 4.77
CA GLU A 289 6.92 7.93 5.00
C GLU A 289 6.49 7.23 3.72
N TYR A 290 5.90 6.05 3.87
CA TYR A 290 5.18 5.38 2.80
C TYR A 290 3.76 5.07 3.24
N TYR A 291 2.84 5.04 2.28
CA TYR A 291 1.48 4.56 2.51
C TYR A 291 1.45 3.05 2.30
N ASP A 292 1.17 2.31 3.36
CA ASP A 292 1.01 0.86 3.29
C ASP A 292 -0.43 0.52 2.87
N ALA A 293 -0.57 -0.07 1.68
CA ALA A 293 -1.88 -0.38 1.11
C ALA A 293 -2.69 -1.39 1.95
N LEU A 294 -2.03 -2.27 2.71
CA LEU A 294 -2.72 -3.23 3.57
C LEU A 294 -3.13 -2.62 4.90
N ALA A 295 -2.22 -1.90 5.55
CA ALA A 295 -2.51 -1.26 6.83
C ALA A 295 -3.43 -0.03 6.66
N GLN A 296 -3.59 0.47 5.43
CA GLN A 296 -4.33 1.68 5.10
C GLN A 296 -3.85 2.88 5.93
N ALA A 297 -2.54 2.98 6.12
CA ALA A 297 -1.91 3.95 7.00
C ALA A 297 -0.56 4.40 6.45
N TRP A 298 -0.19 5.63 6.78
CA TRP A 298 1.16 6.13 6.60
C TRP A 298 2.08 5.54 7.68
N VAL A 299 3.22 5.00 7.26
CA VAL A 299 4.25 4.44 8.13
C VAL A 299 5.53 5.23 7.94
N THR A 300 6.14 5.66 9.04
CA THR A 300 7.45 6.32 9.01
C THR A 300 8.53 5.28 8.72
N ALA A 301 9.19 5.43 7.57
CA ALA A 301 10.33 4.62 7.16
C ALA A 301 11.63 5.11 7.77
N ASP A 302 11.84 6.43 7.79
CA ASP A 302 13.06 7.04 8.33
C ASP A 302 12.79 8.47 8.83
N THR A 303 13.73 9.02 9.59
CA THR A 303 13.78 10.43 9.98
C THR A 303 15.11 11.01 9.56
N ILE A 304 15.08 12.07 8.76
CA ILE A 304 16.28 12.78 8.31
C ILE A 304 16.35 14.08 9.10
N ASP A 305 17.39 14.21 9.90
CA ASP A 305 17.69 15.40 10.70
C ASP A 305 18.80 16.23 10.07
N SER A 306 18.90 17.49 10.49
CA SER A 306 19.96 18.43 10.09
C SER A 306 20.04 18.63 8.56
N ILE A 307 18.88 18.76 7.90
CA ILE A 307 18.81 19.00 6.45
C ILE A 307 19.49 20.34 6.14
N PRO A 308 20.51 20.37 5.28
CA PRO A 308 21.20 21.61 4.99
C PRO A 308 20.33 22.51 4.12
N SER A 309 20.12 23.75 4.56
CA SER A 309 19.48 24.79 3.76
C SER A 309 20.28 25.12 2.49
N GLY A 310 19.61 25.41 1.37
CA GLY A 310 20.29 25.83 0.14
C GLY A 310 21.10 24.74 -0.53
N SER A 311 20.84 23.47 -0.18
CA SER A 311 21.67 22.35 -0.59
C SER A 311 20.92 21.31 -1.42
N GLU A 312 21.72 20.48 -2.07
CA GLU A 312 21.31 19.20 -2.63
C GLU A 312 21.69 18.11 -1.64
N LEU A 313 20.75 17.23 -1.34
CA LEU A 313 20.92 16.08 -0.46
C LEU A 313 20.53 14.82 -1.23
N THR A 314 21.46 13.88 -1.32
CA THR A 314 21.14 12.50 -1.65
C THR A 314 21.22 11.69 -0.37
N TYR A 315 20.13 11.04 -0.01
CA TYR A 315 20.00 10.25 1.19
C TYR A 315 19.64 8.82 0.81
N SER A 316 20.50 7.87 1.19
CA SER A 316 20.18 6.46 1.13
C SER A 316 19.11 6.19 2.17
N LEU A 317 17.94 5.70 1.74
CA LEU A 317 16.92 5.23 2.67
C LEU A 317 17.44 3.92 3.25
N ALA A 318 18.25 4.11 4.29
CA ALA A 318 18.96 3.03 4.93
C ALA A 318 17.94 2.11 5.56
N CYS A 319 18.21 0.85 5.34
CA CYS A 319 17.59 -0.25 6.02
C CYS A 319 17.99 -0.28 7.50
N GLN A 320 17.57 0.71 8.30
CA GLN A 320 17.90 0.78 9.73
C GLN A 320 17.10 -0.22 10.58
#